data_AF-A0A3S5IVT8-F1
#
_entry.id   AF-A0A3S5IVT8-F1
#
_cell.length_a   1.000
_cell.length_b   1.000
_cell.length_c   1.000
_cell.angle_alpha   90.00
_cell.angle_beta   90.00
_cell.angle_gamma   90.00
#
_symmetry.space_group_name_H-M   'P 1'
#
loop_
_entity.id
_entity.type
_entity.pdbx_description
1 polymer ?
#
loop_
_entity_poly.entity_id
_entity_poly.type
_entity_poly.pdbx_seq_one_letter_code
_entity_poly.pdbx_strand_id
1 'polypeptide(L)'
;MSINNFSQSPDYGLKVFKKANCSSCHQWHGDGGGSYGGAAASIRETGLDKEYLQKIVECGRPGTNMPYFSKQAYKDDRCFGLTFSDFEGEENNRPLPARKMLNDRQIKALINFIVDDIKGKPITKDYCIRFFGKPSRICEEL
;
A
#
# COMPACT_ATOMS: atom_id res chain seq x y z
N MET A 1 30.00 -20.54 12.03
CA MET A 1 29.24 -20.06 10.85
C MET A 1 28.00 -19.35 11.37
N SER A 2 28.03 -18.03 11.46
CA SER A 2 26.91 -17.24 11.96
C SER A 2 25.97 -16.91 10.81
N ILE A 3 24.81 -17.55 10.80
CA ILE A 3 23.70 -17.24 9.90
C ILE A 3 23.07 -15.93 10.39
N ASN A 4 23.40 -14.82 9.74
CA ASN A 4 22.71 -13.55 9.93
C ASN A 4 21.32 -13.65 9.31
N ASN A 5 20.36 -14.17 10.09
CA ASN A 5 18.95 -14.07 9.79
C ASN A 5 18.51 -12.61 10.00
N PHE A 6 18.60 -11.80 8.95
CA PHE A 6 17.91 -10.51 8.89
C PHE A 6 16.40 -10.74 8.78
N SER A 7 15.76 -11.32 9.81
CA SER A 7 14.32 -11.26 9.93
C SER A 7 13.96 -9.79 10.09
N GLN A 8 13.26 -9.23 9.10
CA GLN A 8 12.68 -7.90 9.26
C GLN A 8 11.87 -7.89 10.56
N SER A 9 11.93 -6.79 11.31
CA SER A 9 11.04 -6.58 12.46
C SER A 9 9.61 -6.94 12.02
N PRO A 10 8.84 -7.71 12.79
CA PRO A 10 7.52 -8.21 12.37
C PRO A 10 6.59 -7.08 11.90
N ASP A 11 6.82 -5.84 12.34
CA ASP A 11 6.05 -4.66 11.93
C ASP A 11 6.71 -3.79 10.84
N TYR A 12 7.72 -4.27 10.14
CA TYR A 12 8.36 -3.46 9.09
C TYR A 12 7.39 -3.10 7.97
N GLY A 13 6.54 -4.04 7.54
CA GLY A 13 5.49 -3.78 6.55
C GLY A 13 4.48 -2.74 7.02
N LEU A 14 4.01 -2.84 8.28
CA LEU A 14 3.15 -1.83 8.91
C LEU A 14 3.83 -0.44 8.97
N LYS A 15 5.12 -0.39 9.30
CA LYS A 15 5.90 0.87 9.27
C LYS A 15 5.96 1.44 7.86
N VAL A 16 6.11 0.60 6.83
CA VAL A 16 6.07 1.05 5.43
C VAL A 16 4.67 1.54 5.06
N PHE A 17 3.60 0.85 5.45
CA PHE A 17 2.20 1.26 5.21
C PHE A 17 1.94 2.67 5.74
N LYS A 18 2.39 2.97 6.96
CA LYS A 18 2.32 4.32 7.55
C LYS A 18 3.23 5.33 6.85
N LYS A 19 4.48 4.96 6.57
CA LYS A 19 5.46 5.84 5.88
C LYS A 19 4.99 6.26 4.49
N ALA A 20 4.39 5.32 3.75
CA ALA A 20 3.80 5.53 2.44
C ALA A 20 2.46 6.27 2.50
N ASN A 21 1.94 6.51 3.71
CA ASN A 21 0.67 7.19 3.96
C ASN A 21 -0.54 6.45 3.36
N CYS A 22 -0.48 5.11 3.25
CA CYS A 22 -1.59 4.33 2.70
C CYS A 22 -2.88 4.52 3.49
N SER A 23 -2.76 4.67 4.82
CA SER A 23 -3.88 4.88 5.74
C SER A 23 -4.62 6.21 5.55
N SER A 24 -4.06 7.20 4.84
CA SER A 24 -4.82 8.44 4.60
C SER A 24 -5.99 8.23 3.66
N CYS A 25 -5.91 7.19 2.81
CA CYS A 25 -6.97 6.82 1.88
C CYS A 25 -7.64 5.52 2.33
N HIS A 26 -6.85 4.49 2.61
CA HIS A 26 -7.36 3.16 2.97
C HIS A 26 -7.72 2.99 4.45
N GLN A 27 -7.59 4.06 5.25
CA GLN A 27 -7.80 4.07 6.70
C GLN A 27 -6.85 3.16 7.48
N TRP A 28 -6.90 3.23 8.80
CA TRP A 28 -6.09 2.37 9.66
C TRP A 28 -6.55 0.90 9.64
N HIS A 29 -7.86 0.70 9.47
CA HIS A 29 -8.48 -0.62 9.44
C HIS A 29 -8.41 -1.27 8.06
N GLY A 30 -8.16 -0.53 6.98
CA GLY A 30 -7.99 -1.10 5.64
C GLY A 30 -9.28 -1.25 4.83
N ASP A 31 -10.45 -0.84 5.33
CA ASP A 31 -11.71 -0.94 4.58
C ASP A 31 -11.89 0.19 3.55
N GLY A 32 -10.97 1.16 3.53
CA GLY A 32 -11.13 2.32 2.66
C GLY A 32 -12.29 3.21 3.09
N GLY A 33 -12.92 3.85 2.11
CA GLY A 33 -13.97 4.86 2.34
C GLY A 33 -13.54 6.27 1.91
N GLY A 34 -14.32 7.26 2.34
CA GLY A 34 -14.10 8.66 1.98
C GLY A 34 -12.72 9.17 2.44
N SER A 35 -11.98 9.79 1.51
CA SER A 35 -10.67 10.36 1.76
C SER A 35 -10.43 11.59 0.88
N TYR A 36 -9.35 12.33 1.15
CA TYR A 36 -8.93 13.45 0.31
C TYR A 36 -8.66 13.04 -1.16
N GLY A 37 -8.38 11.77 -1.43
CA GLY A 37 -8.20 11.22 -2.77
C GLY A 37 -9.47 10.65 -3.40
N GLY A 38 -10.65 10.87 -2.82
CA GLY A 38 -11.91 10.24 -3.19
C GLY A 38 -12.24 9.02 -2.32
N ALA A 39 -13.09 8.12 -2.81
CA ALA A 39 -13.44 6.89 -2.10
C ALA A 39 -12.40 5.80 -2.38
N ALA A 40 -11.57 5.49 -1.39
CA ALA A 40 -10.58 4.42 -1.51
C ALA A 40 -11.28 3.06 -1.39
N ALA A 41 -10.84 2.09 -2.20
CA ALA A 41 -11.33 0.72 -2.12
C ALA A 41 -10.89 0.02 -0.82
N SER A 42 -11.67 -0.95 -0.38
CA SER A 42 -11.29 -1.85 0.73
C SER A 42 -10.13 -2.75 0.31
N ILE A 43 -9.04 -2.68 1.08
CA ILE A 43 -7.93 -3.62 0.98
C ILE A 43 -8.33 -4.97 1.57
N ARG A 44 -9.24 -4.99 2.56
CA ARG A 44 -9.70 -6.25 3.17
C ARG A 44 -10.50 -7.11 2.19
N GLU A 45 -11.33 -6.47 1.38
CA GLU A 45 -12.24 -7.15 0.45
C GLU A 45 -11.65 -7.32 -0.96
N THR A 46 -10.39 -6.92 -1.16
CA THR A 46 -9.77 -6.98 -2.49
C THR A 46 -9.66 -8.42 -3.00
N GLY A 47 -10.08 -8.64 -4.26
CA GLY A 47 -9.86 -9.90 -4.97
C GLY A 47 -8.45 -10.06 -5.55
N LEU A 48 -7.62 -9.01 -5.49
CA LEU A 48 -6.31 -8.96 -6.15
C LEU A 48 -5.31 -9.92 -5.49
N ASP A 49 -4.58 -10.70 -6.29
CA ASP A 49 -3.48 -11.53 -5.80
C ASP A 49 -2.25 -10.69 -5.39
N LYS A 50 -1.21 -11.37 -4.89
CA LYS A 50 -0.02 -10.71 -4.34
C LYS A 50 0.74 -9.95 -5.41
N GLU A 51 0.86 -10.54 -6.59
CA GLU A 51 1.58 -10.03 -7.74
C GLU A 51 0.90 -8.76 -8.27
N TYR A 52 -0.43 -8.78 -8.36
CA TYR A 52 -1.20 -7.63 -8.81
C TYR A 52 -1.25 -6.53 -7.74
N LEU A 53 -1.32 -6.88 -6.44
CA LEU A 53 -1.15 -5.92 -5.34
C LEU A 53 0.22 -5.23 -5.42
N GLN A 54 1.28 -5.99 -5.68
CA GLN A 54 2.61 -5.42 -5.89
C GLN A 54 2.63 -4.48 -7.09
N LYS A 55 2.03 -4.89 -8.21
CA LYS A 55 1.96 -4.08 -9.43
C LYS A 55 1.27 -2.74 -9.20
N ILE A 56 0.10 -2.72 -8.56
CA ILE A 56 -0.63 -1.47 -8.30
C ILE A 56 0.09 -0.55 -7.30
N VAL A 57 0.86 -1.11 -6.35
CA VAL A 57 1.67 -0.28 -5.44
C VAL A 57 2.88 0.30 -6.19
N GLU A 58 3.54 -0.50 -7.02
CA GLU A 58 4.67 -0.02 -7.83
C GLU A 58 4.24 1.09 -8.78
N CYS A 59 3.15 0.88 -9.51
CA CYS A 59 2.71 1.66 -10.66
C CYS A 59 1.58 2.65 -10.36
N GLY A 60 1.01 2.63 -9.16
CA GLY A 60 -0.21 3.38 -8.87
C GLY A 60 -1.38 2.90 -9.73
N ARG A 61 -2.44 3.71 -9.79
CA ARG A 61 -3.59 3.47 -10.66
C ARG A 61 -3.84 4.70 -11.53
N PRO A 62 -3.52 4.63 -12.84
CA PRO A 62 -3.83 5.70 -13.80
C PRO A 62 -5.28 6.20 -13.68
N GLY A 63 -5.50 7.50 -13.86
CA GLY A 63 -6.83 8.12 -13.73
C GLY A 63 -7.39 8.15 -12.30
N THR A 64 -6.59 7.82 -11.28
CA THR A 64 -6.99 7.89 -9.87
C THR A 64 -5.95 8.62 -9.03
N ASN A 65 -6.32 8.95 -7.79
CA ASN A 65 -5.40 9.54 -6.82
C ASN A 65 -4.45 8.53 -6.14
N MET A 66 -4.50 7.23 -6.47
CA MET A 66 -3.54 6.25 -5.94
C MET A 66 -2.20 6.39 -6.68
N PRO A 67 -1.14 6.90 -6.02
CA PRO A 67 0.08 7.25 -6.70
C PRO A 67 0.96 6.02 -6.96
N TYR A 68 1.94 6.15 -7.85
CA TYR A 68 3.00 5.17 -8.01
C TYR A 68 4.07 5.36 -6.92
N PHE A 69 4.52 4.24 -6.33
CA PHE A 69 5.52 4.28 -5.25
C PHE A 69 6.92 3.83 -5.69
N SER A 70 7.07 3.22 -6.87
CA SER A 70 8.37 2.81 -7.38
C SER A 70 9.04 3.91 -8.20
N LYS A 71 10.35 4.12 -8.00
CA LYS A 71 11.16 4.99 -8.86
C LYS A 71 11.34 4.45 -10.28
N GLN A 72 10.98 3.20 -10.53
CA GLN A 72 11.05 2.57 -11.86
C GLN A 72 9.70 2.58 -12.58
N ALA A 73 8.63 3.09 -11.95
CA ALA A 73 7.33 3.14 -12.57
C ALA A 73 7.37 3.96 -13.88
N TYR A 74 6.82 3.39 -14.95
CA TYR A 74 6.66 4.00 -16.27
C TYR A 74 7.94 4.49 -16.97
N LYS A 75 9.13 4.06 -16.50
CA LYS A 75 10.40 4.25 -17.24
C LYS A 75 10.57 3.27 -18.39
N ASP A 76 9.89 2.14 -18.29
CA ASP A 76 9.72 1.11 -19.30
C ASP A 76 8.26 0.59 -19.19
N ASP A 77 7.93 -0.42 -19.98
CA ASP A 77 6.60 -0.99 -20.13
C ASP A 77 6.13 -1.87 -18.95
N ARG A 78 6.90 -1.96 -17.85
CA ARG A 78 6.56 -2.82 -16.70
C ARG A 78 5.21 -2.47 -16.07
N CYS A 79 4.75 -1.24 -16.21
CA CYS A 79 3.51 -0.75 -15.61
C CYS A 79 2.37 -0.86 -16.60
N PHE A 80 1.69 -2.02 -16.57
CA PHE A 80 0.54 -2.31 -17.43
C PHE A 80 0.83 -2.24 -18.94
N GLY A 81 2.08 -2.43 -19.36
CA GLY A 81 2.50 -2.26 -20.75
C GLY A 81 2.70 -0.80 -21.17
N LEU A 82 2.67 0.14 -20.22
CA LEU A 82 2.70 1.58 -20.46
C LEU A 82 3.97 2.23 -19.91
N THR A 83 4.38 3.28 -20.59
CA THR A 83 5.44 4.23 -20.24
C THR A 83 4.85 5.62 -20.01
N PHE A 84 5.66 6.58 -19.58
CA PHE A 84 5.17 7.97 -19.41
C PHE A 84 4.79 8.66 -20.73
N SER A 85 5.31 8.20 -21.87
CA SER A 85 4.96 8.76 -23.18
C SER A 85 3.55 8.36 -23.61
N ASP A 86 3.04 7.22 -23.15
CA ASP A 86 1.67 6.80 -23.42
C ASP A 86 0.60 7.68 -22.75
N PHE A 87 1.01 8.60 -21.85
CA PHE A 87 0.14 9.58 -21.20
C PHE A 87 0.30 11.00 -21.73
N GLU A 88 1.06 11.21 -22.81
CA GLU A 88 1.22 12.54 -23.43
C GLU A 88 -0.13 13.02 -23.97
N GLY A 89 -0.57 14.21 -23.52
CA GLY A 89 -1.89 14.76 -23.86
C GLY A 89 -3.04 14.24 -23.00
N GLU A 90 -2.79 13.30 -22.09
CA GLU A 90 -3.77 12.63 -21.22
C GLU A 90 -3.48 12.93 -19.73
N GLU A 91 -3.27 14.21 -19.40
CA GLU A 91 -2.79 14.64 -18.07
C GLU A 91 -3.67 14.16 -16.90
N ASN A 92 -4.98 14.03 -17.12
CA ASN A 92 -5.91 13.51 -16.10
C ASN A 92 -5.73 12.01 -15.82
N ASN A 93 -5.22 11.26 -16.79
CA ASN A 93 -4.95 9.83 -16.68
C ASN A 93 -3.52 9.54 -16.23
N ARG A 94 -2.63 10.54 -16.30
CA ARG A 94 -1.22 10.40 -15.95
C ARG A 94 -1.04 9.99 -14.48
N PRO A 95 -0.30 8.90 -14.19
CA PRO A 95 -0.03 8.45 -12.83
C PRO A 95 0.71 9.49 -11.99
N LEU A 96 0.23 9.73 -10.77
CA LEU A 96 0.82 10.70 -9.85
C LEU A 96 1.97 10.08 -9.03
N PRO A 97 3.07 10.82 -8.79
CA PRO A 97 4.15 10.35 -7.92
C PRO A 97 3.71 10.30 -6.45
N ALA A 98 4.12 9.26 -5.73
CA ALA A 98 3.96 9.23 -4.29
C ALA A 98 4.87 10.29 -3.63
N ARG A 99 4.36 10.95 -2.59
CA ARG A 99 5.15 11.88 -1.76
C ARG A 99 6.39 11.20 -1.14
N LYS A 100 6.33 9.89 -0.92
CA LYS A 100 7.43 9.05 -0.44
C LYS A 100 7.57 7.82 -1.32
N MET A 101 8.57 7.84 -2.19
CA MET A 101 8.96 6.67 -2.98
C MET A 101 9.48 5.54 -2.07
N LEU A 102 9.22 4.31 -2.49
CA LEU A 102 9.63 3.08 -1.83
C LEU A 102 10.68 2.37 -2.70
N ASN A 103 11.56 1.61 -2.05
CA ASN A 103 12.43 0.65 -2.74
C ASN A 103 11.80 -0.76 -2.71
N ASP A 104 12.38 -1.69 -3.45
CA ASP A 104 11.85 -3.05 -3.62
C ASP A 104 11.69 -3.79 -2.30
N ARG A 105 12.62 -3.61 -1.36
CA ARG A 105 12.52 -4.21 -0.01
C ARG A 105 11.32 -3.67 0.76
N GLN A 106 11.05 -2.37 0.65
CA GLN A 106 9.92 -1.73 1.30
C GLN A 106 8.60 -2.16 0.66
N ILE A 107 8.53 -2.21 -0.67
CA ILE A 107 7.35 -2.67 -1.41
C ILE A 107 7.05 -4.12 -1.02
N LYS A 108 8.04 -5.02 -1.07
CA LYS A 108 7.85 -6.41 -0.66
C LYS A 108 7.32 -6.55 0.78
N ALA A 109 7.87 -5.77 1.72
CA ALA A 109 7.40 -5.77 3.10
C ALA A 109 5.97 -5.25 3.26
N LEU A 110 5.62 -4.19 2.52
CA LEU A 110 4.27 -3.64 2.48
C LEU A 110 3.26 -4.66 1.94
N ILE A 111 3.59 -5.33 0.82
CA ILE A 111 2.72 -6.33 0.22
C ILE A 111 2.53 -7.54 1.14
N ASN A 112 3.59 -8.02 1.79
CA ASN A 112 3.46 -9.07 2.80
C ASN A 112 2.51 -8.65 3.92
N PHE A 113 2.67 -7.45 4.49
CA PHE A 113 1.75 -6.94 5.51
C PHE A 113 0.30 -6.85 5.02
N ILE A 114 0.07 -6.39 3.78
CA ILE A 114 -1.28 -6.34 3.20
C ILE A 114 -1.89 -7.74 3.12
N VAL A 115 -1.15 -8.73 2.63
CA VAL A 115 -1.63 -10.10 2.44
C VAL A 115 -1.82 -10.83 3.77
N ASP A 116 -0.89 -10.68 4.69
CA ASP A 116 -0.83 -11.45 5.92
C ASP A 116 -1.75 -10.86 7.01
N ASP A 117 -1.94 -9.53 7.04
CA ASP A 117 -2.60 -8.82 8.15
C ASP A 117 -3.90 -8.10 7.77
N ILE A 118 -4.13 -7.78 6.49
CA ILE A 118 -5.30 -6.97 6.07
C ILE A 118 -6.24 -7.79 5.18
N LYS A 119 -5.78 -8.28 4.03
CA LYS A 119 -6.59 -8.94 3.01
C LYS A 119 -7.31 -10.15 3.60
N GLY A 120 -8.65 -10.13 3.56
CA GLY A 120 -9.50 -11.21 4.05
C GLY A 120 -9.41 -11.48 5.55
N LYS A 121 -8.76 -10.59 6.34
CA LYS A 121 -8.65 -10.74 7.79
C LYS A 121 -9.73 -9.91 8.50
N PRO A 122 -10.30 -10.38 9.62
CA PRO A 122 -11.16 -9.54 10.45
C PRO A 122 -10.37 -8.42 11.10
N ILE A 123 -11.06 -7.34 11.48
CA ILE A 123 -10.49 -6.30 12.35
C ILE A 123 -10.48 -6.85 13.77
N THR A 124 -9.32 -6.88 14.41
CA THR A 124 -9.17 -7.35 15.79
C THR A 124 -8.59 -6.27 16.68
N LYS A 125 -8.86 -6.37 17.98
CA LYS A 125 -8.25 -5.51 19.00
C LYS A 125 -6.71 -5.53 18.96
N ASP A 126 -6.12 -6.71 18.75
CA ASP A 126 -4.65 -6.85 18.64
C ASP A 126 -4.09 -6.13 17.41
N TYR A 127 -4.75 -6.26 16.26
CA TYR A 127 -4.38 -5.49 15.06
C TYR A 127 -4.47 -3.99 15.33
N CYS A 128 -5.55 -3.53 15.96
CA CYS A 128 -5.74 -2.12 16.30
C CYS A 128 -4.63 -1.60 17.21
N ILE A 129 -4.34 -2.30 18.31
CA ILE A 129 -3.27 -1.92 19.25
C ILE A 129 -1.92 -1.89 18.54
N ARG A 130 -1.63 -2.89 17.70
CA ARG A 130 -0.37 -2.93 16.92
C ARG A 130 -0.30 -1.79 15.92
N PHE A 131 -1.41 -1.46 15.26
CA PHE A 131 -1.49 -0.32 14.36
C PHE A 131 -1.24 1.00 15.10
N PHE A 132 -1.83 1.24 16.27
CA PHE A 132 -1.62 2.50 17.00
C PHE A 132 -0.35 2.50 17.87
N GLY A 133 0.23 1.33 18.11
CA GLY A 133 1.36 1.13 19.04
C GLY A 133 0.98 1.23 20.52
N LYS A 134 -0.31 1.38 20.82
CA LYS A 134 -0.87 1.51 22.17
C LYS A 134 -2.38 1.25 22.15
N PRO A 135 -2.99 0.90 23.29
CA PRO A 135 -4.44 0.93 23.44
C PRO A 135 -5.01 2.29 23.06
N SER A 136 -6.19 2.28 22.45
CA SER A 136 -6.96 3.47 22.13
C SER A 136 -8.44 3.14 22.30
N ARG A 137 -9.27 4.17 22.50
CA ARG A 137 -10.72 4.02 22.62
C ARG A 137 -11.33 3.22 21.47
N ILE A 138 -10.89 3.49 20.23
CA ILE A 138 -11.36 2.75 19.04
C ILE A 138 -11.01 1.26 19.16
N CYS A 139 -9.87 0.90 19.75
CA CYS A 139 -9.50 -0.51 19.94
C CYS A 139 -10.30 -1.19 21.06
N GLU A 140 -10.89 -0.43 21.99
CA GLU A 140 -11.71 -0.97 23.08
C GLU A 140 -13.15 -1.22 22.64
N GLU A 141 -13.61 -0.53 21.59
CA GLU A 141 -14.94 -0.63 21.00
C GLU A 141 -15.05 -1.74 19.93
N LEU A 142 -13.94 -2.44 19.62
CA LEU A 142 -13.87 -3.63 18.74
C LEU A 142 -14.14 -4.93 19.52
#